data_AF-S5LTE1-F1
#
_entry.id   AF-S5LTE1-F1
#
_cell.length_a   1.000
_cell.length_b   1.000
_cell.length_c   1.000
_cell.angle_alpha   90.00
_cell.angle_beta   90.00
_cell.angle_gamma   90.00
#
_symmetry.space_group_name_H-M   'P 1'
#
loop_
_entity.id
_entity.type
_entity.pdbx_description
1 polymer ?
#
loop_
_entity_poly.entity_id
_entity_poly.type
_entity_poly.pdbx_seq_one_letter_code
_entity_poly.pdbx_strand_id
1 'polypeptide(L)'
;MLLAETNDLLRNFLAISSWQSAVAILFFLALQIGFWFFLKRYKIAFMFRVISGMVIGLVYGIILQAIIGFPTGDEFSSLTNEDNSINYDNRLYWIMELNIWASLFKNIFINGVYLLTVPIVFLAIFKITSKPGETGLARITLKGVGLLLFNVALMFTITFFLGVVFKIGNGFDLEEGASITGAGRDNVPIPQLIWGYIPNNIVGALAKNSILPVMVIGALTGGSVKILSKKKQVEMEAVRKAMNTGWDIMMSVLMTFMKIMPLAVMSMMTVSLTSREIGALITIGKIIGLGYLGVFIAIGWLTLLIFLSGVKVGKWWKFAWRPLVQGFSTQSSNATLPVTMKTLNEEMKVGSKPTNTIAPLSTTMGLIACAGVQSGLATSILWTASTTDSSIHSMGLFTFFILALFVTVIASIGIAGVPGTATVVTVGVLGGLGFGSYTSSVLNIILPLDGLFDMGRTGANVLGGVAVSTVVAKSEGLIEEGSQLLNELGIAKQKAIKMLKESRDIYIEKIQTMKNEIFKKIRIKGIEIEEKKQLNLNLKENLKKSKEEFLAKKIEISESFKSFKKQFNLNKKNSIKSIDTKSKREN
;
A
#
# COMPACT_ATOMS: atom_id res chain seq x y z
N MET A 1 -18.39 0.50 -59.20
CA MET A 1 -19.01 0.42 -57.86
C MET A 1 -17.93 0.71 -56.81
N LEU A 2 -17.38 1.92 -56.86
CA LEU A 2 -16.15 2.35 -56.16
C LEU A 2 -16.21 3.89 -55.95
N LEU A 3 -17.31 4.38 -55.40
CA LEU A 3 -17.51 5.81 -55.08
C LEU A 3 -18.44 5.91 -53.87
N ALA A 4 -17.86 6.21 -52.70
CA ALA A 4 -18.44 6.89 -51.52
C ALA A 4 -17.90 6.37 -50.16
N GLU A 5 -16.59 6.20 -49.99
CA GLU A 5 -15.99 6.31 -48.64
C GLU A 5 -15.37 7.70 -48.54
N THR A 6 -16.18 8.68 -48.17
CA THR A 6 -15.67 9.99 -47.78
C THR A 6 -14.79 9.79 -46.56
N ASN A 7 -13.48 9.91 -46.76
CA ASN A 7 -12.51 10.25 -45.73
C ASN A 7 -12.88 11.61 -45.14
N ASP A 8 -13.89 11.64 -44.28
CA ASP A 8 -14.25 12.81 -43.52
C ASP A 8 -13.18 12.98 -42.44
N LEU A 9 -12.16 13.78 -42.76
CA LEU A 9 -11.02 14.07 -41.90
C LEU A 9 -11.49 14.58 -40.53
N LEU A 10 -12.58 15.34 -40.47
CA LEU A 10 -13.14 15.82 -39.21
C LEU A 10 -13.67 14.67 -38.35
N ARG A 11 -14.44 13.75 -38.94
CA ARG A 11 -14.97 12.59 -38.21
C ARG A 11 -13.88 11.58 -37.84
N ASN A 12 -13.06 11.16 -38.81
CA ASN A 12 -12.15 10.04 -38.62
C ASN A 12 -10.85 10.43 -37.90
N PHE A 13 -10.35 11.67 -38.09
CA PHE A 13 -9.11 12.13 -37.46
C PHE A 13 -9.36 13.01 -36.22
N LEU A 14 -10.33 13.93 -36.28
CA LEU A 14 -10.62 14.81 -35.15
C LEU A 14 -11.75 14.29 -34.24
N ALA A 15 -12.46 13.22 -34.59
CA ALA A 15 -13.66 12.76 -33.88
C ALA A 15 -14.69 13.89 -33.73
N ILE A 16 -14.98 14.60 -34.82
CA ILE A 16 -15.99 15.66 -34.90
C ILE A 16 -16.85 15.42 -36.14
N SER A 17 -18.06 14.91 -35.95
CA SER A 17 -19.05 14.71 -37.00
C SER A 17 -20.22 15.69 -36.95
N SER A 18 -20.43 16.34 -35.80
CA SER A 18 -21.61 17.17 -35.55
C SER A 18 -21.25 18.47 -34.85
N TRP A 19 -22.14 19.46 -34.93
CA TRP A 19 -21.94 20.72 -34.19
C TRP A 19 -22.03 20.48 -32.68
N GLN A 20 -22.83 19.50 -32.23
CA GLN A 20 -22.95 19.12 -30.83
C GLN A 20 -21.63 18.58 -30.28
N SER A 21 -20.96 17.66 -31.01
CA SER A 21 -19.64 17.17 -30.60
C SER A 21 -18.61 18.28 -30.62
N ALA A 22 -18.58 19.12 -31.66
CA ALA A 22 -17.67 20.26 -31.72
C ALA A 22 -17.80 21.19 -30.50
N VAL A 23 -19.02 21.60 -30.15
CA VAL A 23 -19.29 22.50 -29.02
C VAL A 23 -18.93 21.83 -27.69
N ALA A 24 -19.32 20.58 -27.48
CA ALA A 24 -19.03 19.86 -26.25
C ALA A 24 -17.52 19.62 -26.06
N ILE A 25 -16.79 19.28 -27.13
CA ILE A 25 -15.35 19.08 -27.11
C ILE A 25 -14.64 20.39 -26.79
N LEU A 26 -14.97 21.48 -27.51
CA LEU A 26 -14.36 22.79 -27.30
C LEU A 26 -14.61 23.31 -25.88
N PHE A 27 -15.84 23.15 -25.37
CA PHE A 27 -16.17 23.56 -24.01
C PHE A 27 -15.43 22.73 -22.96
N PHE A 28 -15.34 21.40 -23.14
CA PHE A 28 -14.58 20.54 -22.25
C PHE A 28 -13.09 20.90 -22.22
N LEU A 29 -12.49 21.15 -23.40
CA LEU A 29 -11.10 21.59 -23.50
C LEU A 29 -10.89 22.96 -22.86
N ALA A 30 -11.82 23.90 -23.05
CA ALA A 30 -11.78 25.20 -22.39
C ALA A 30 -11.85 25.07 -20.87
N LEU A 31 -12.70 24.19 -20.33
CA LEU A 31 -12.75 23.89 -18.90
C LEU A 31 -11.42 23.30 -18.40
N GLN A 32 -10.84 22.33 -19.11
CA GLN A 32 -9.56 21.72 -18.73
C GLN A 32 -8.41 22.75 -18.72
N ILE A 33 -8.32 23.57 -19.77
CA ILE A 33 -7.31 24.62 -19.90
C ILE A 33 -7.51 25.70 -18.83
N GLY A 34 -8.74 26.19 -18.68
CA GLY A 34 -9.10 27.19 -17.68
C GLY A 34 -8.81 26.71 -16.26
N PHE A 35 -9.15 25.46 -15.97
CA PHE A 35 -8.88 24.82 -14.68
C PHE A 35 -7.38 24.67 -14.43
N TRP A 36 -6.60 24.26 -15.43
CA TRP A 36 -5.13 24.21 -15.32
C TRP A 36 -4.51 25.57 -14.99
N PHE A 37 -4.92 26.63 -15.69
CA PHE A 37 -4.45 27.99 -15.41
C PHE A 37 -4.89 28.48 -14.03
N PHE A 38 -6.12 28.19 -13.61
CA PHE A 38 -6.61 28.47 -12.27
C PHE A 38 -5.74 27.80 -11.20
N LEU A 39 -5.43 26.51 -11.36
CA LEU A 39 -4.57 25.76 -10.43
C LEU A 39 -3.14 26.28 -10.38
N LYS A 40 -2.63 26.85 -11.48
CA LYS A 40 -1.32 27.52 -11.50
C LYS A 40 -1.35 28.88 -10.80
N ARG A 41 -2.43 29.64 -10.96
CA ARG A 41 -2.60 30.98 -10.38
C ARG A 41 -2.81 30.92 -8.87
N TYR A 42 -3.62 29.97 -8.40
CA TYR A 42 -3.97 29.84 -6.98
C TYR A 42 -3.26 28.65 -6.33
N LYS A 43 -2.44 28.93 -5.29
CA LYS A 43 -1.75 27.90 -4.51
C LYS A 43 -2.71 27.23 -3.51
N ILE A 44 -3.66 26.45 -4.01
CA ILE A 44 -4.52 25.60 -3.17
C ILE A 44 -3.83 24.27 -2.84
N ALA A 45 -4.17 23.67 -1.69
CA ALA A 45 -3.63 22.37 -1.31
C ALA A 45 -4.05 21.29 -2.31
N PHE A 46 -3.19 20.28 -2.51
CA PHE A 46 -3.37 19.25 -3.54
C PHE A 46 -4.74 18.57 -3.50
N MET A 47 -5.21 18.22 -2.30
CA MET A 47 -6.56 17.70 -2.03
C MET A 47 -7.67 18.48 -2.74
N PHE A 48 -7.68 19.81 -2.55
CA PHE A 48 -8.71 20.67 -3.09
C PHE A 48 -8.63 20.77 -4.61
N ARG A 49 -7.44 20.58 -5.21
CA ARG A 49 -7.27 20.50 -6.66
C ARG A 49 -7.99 19.27 -7.21
N VAL A 50 -7.78 18.12 -6.58
CA VAL A 50 -8.39 16.87 -7.02
C VAL A 50 -9.92 16.92 -6.83
N ILE A 51 -10.39 17.41 -5.67
CA ILE A 51 -11.83 17.57 -5.42
C ILE A 51 -12.45 18.55 -6.40
N SER A 52 -11.85 19.71 -6.66
CA SER A 52 -12.42 20.66 -7.61
C SER A 52 -12.47 20.09 -9.02
N GLY A 53 -11.43 19.37 -9.46
CA GLY A 53 -11.46 18.70 -10.77
C GLY A 53 -12.58 17.66 -10.87
N MET A 54 -12.75 16.86 -9.83
CA MET A 54 -13.85 15.90 -9.74
C MET A 54 -15.21 16.59 -9.77
N VAL A 55 -15.42 17.65 -8.97
CA VAL A 55 -16.70 18.39 -8.93
C VAL A 55 -17.00 19.02 -10.29
N ILE A 56 -16.02 19.63 -10.95
CA ILE A 56 -16.18 20.19 -12.29
C ILE A 56 -16.57 19.09 -13.29
N GLY A 57 -15.87 17.96 -13.28
CA GLY A 57 -16.18 16.82 -14.16
C GLY A 57 -17.56 16.22 -13.88
N LEU A 58 -17.94 16.10 -12.60
CA LEU A 58 -19.26 15.65 -12.17
C LEU A 58 -20.35 16.58 -12.68
N VAL A 59 -20.23 17.88 -12.43
CA VAL A 59 -21.21 18.89 -12.85
C VAL A 59 -21.34 18.90 -14.37
N TYR A 60 -20.22 18.88 -15.09
CA TYR A 60 -20.22 18.86 -16.55
C TYR A 60 -20.89 17.59 -17.10
N GLY A 61 -20.53 16.42 -16.58
CA GLY A 61 -21.13 15.15 -17.00
C GLY A 61 -22.62 15.06 -16.67
N ILE A 62 -23.09 15.61 -15.53
CA ILE A 62 -24.52 15.68 -15.18
C ILE A 62 -25.28 16.59 -16.14
N ILE A 63 -24.70 17.75 -16.49
CA ILE A 63 -25.30 18.66 -17.48
C ILE A 63 -25.44 17.94 -18.82
N LEU A 64 -24.41 17.23 -19.28
CA LEU A 64 -24.48 16.45 -20.52
C LEU A 64 -25.53 15.34 -20.44
N GLN A 65 -25.57 14.59 -19.34
CA GLN A 65 -26.60 13.58 -19.07
C GLN A 65 -28.02 14.15 -19.15
N ALA A 66 -28.25 15.34 -18.61
CA ALA A 66 -29.53 16.03 -18.71
C ALA A 66 -29.85 16.45 -20.15
N ILE A 67 -28.86 16.93 -20.91
CA ILE A 67 -29.02 17.32 -22.33
C ILE A 67 -29.40 16.11 -23.19
N ILE A 68 -28.80 14.94 -22.95
CA ILE A 68 -29.10 13.71 -23.69
C ILE A 68 -30.30 12.94 -23.14
N GLY A 69 -30.94 13.43 -22.08
CA GLY A 69 -32.19 12.90 -21.55
C GLY A 69 -32.06 11.66 -20.68
N PHE A 70 -30.95 11.49 -19.96
CA PHE A 70 -30.68 10.34 -19.08
C PHE A 70 -30.86 8.98 -19.78
N PRO A 71 -29.96 8.63 -20.73
CA PRO A 71 -30.13 7.47 -21.57
C PRO A 71 -30.04 6.18 -20.74
N THR A 72 -30.80 5.17 -21.15
CA THR A 72 -30.74 3.83 -20.54
C THR A 72 -29.50 3.07 -21.02
N GLY A 73 -29.13 2.00 -20.30
CA GLY A 73 -28.06 1.08 -20.71
C GLY A 73 -28.19 0.62 -22.17
N ASP A 74 -29.40 0.27 -22.61
CA ASP A 74 -29.66 -0.19 -23.99
C ASP A 74 -29.31 0.85 -25.06
N GLU A 75 -29.55 2.14 -24.76
CA GLU A 75 -29.19 3.22 -25.68
C GLU A 75 -27.66 3.37 -25.81
N PHE A 76 -26.92 3.17 -24.71
CA PHE A 76 -25.46 3.11 -24.76
C PHE A 76 -24.95 1.85 -25.47
N SER A 77 -25.58 0.70 -25.25
CA SER A 77 -25.22 -0.57 -25.93
C SER A 77 -25.42 -0.48 -27.45
N SER A 78 -26.46 0.24 -27.89
CA SER A 78 -26.77 0.47 -29.31
C SER A 78 -25.80 1.42 -30.04
N LEU A 79 -24.77 1.95 -29.36
CA LEU A 79 -23.66 2.67 -29.99
C LEU A 79 -22.75 1.75 -30.80
N THR A 80 -22.78 0.45 -30.50
CA THR A 80 -22.04 -0.60 -31.20
C THR A 80 -23.04 -1.56 -31.84
N ASN A 81 -22.83 -1.86 -33.11
CA ASN A 81 -23.58 -2.88 -33.85
C ASN A 81 -23.16 -4.28 -33.38
N GLU A 82 -23.91 -5.31 -33.77
CA GLU A 82 -23.62 -6.71 -33.40
C GLU A 82 -22.25 -7.21 -33.87
N ASP A 83 -21.68 -6.61 -34.92
CA ASP A 83 -20.33 -6.90 -35.43
C ASP A 83 -19.22 -6.09 -34.73
N ASN A 84 -19.54 -5.42 -33.62
CA ASN A 84 -18.70 -4.46 -32.89
C ASN A 84 -18.29 -3.23 -33.70
N SER A 85 -18.88 -2.98 -34.87
CA SER A 85 -18.70 -1.72 -35.58
C SER A 85 -19.49 -0.60 -34.89
N ILE A 86 -19.04 0.63 -35.05
CA ILE A 86 -19.71 1.77 -34.42
C ILE A 86 -20.99 2.13 -35.20
N ASN A 87 -22.10 2.31 -34.50
CA ASN A 87 -23.34 2.81 -35.05
C ASN A 87 -23.30 4.34 -35.14
N TYR A 88 -22.96 4.86 -36.32
CA TYR A 88 -22.86 6.29 -36.59
C TYR A 88 -24.21 7.03 -36.55
N ASP A 89 -25.32 6.32 -36.74
CA ASP A 89 -26.66 6.90 -36.75
C ASP A 89 -27.26 7.05 -35.34
N ASN A 90 -26.56 6.54 -34.32
CA ASN A 90 -27.01 6.63 -32.94
C ASN A 90 -27.00 8.10 -32.46
N ARG A 91 -28.10 8.53 -31.81
CA ARG A 91 -28.25 9.89 -31.25
C ARG A 91 -27.15 10.26 -30.23
N LEU A 92 -26.48 9.28 -29.64
CA LEU A 92 -25.39 9.43 -28.67
C LEU A 92 -23.99 9.42 -29.33
N TYR A 93 -23.88 9.26 -30.65
CA TYR A 93 -22.58 9.17 -31.34
C TYR A 93 -21.68 10.39 -31.06
N TRP A 94 -22.26 11.60 -31.02
CA TRP A 94 -21.53 12.83 -30.69
C TRP A 94 -20.99 12.85 -29.25
N ILE A 95 -21.61 12.12 -28.32
CA ILE A 95 -21.09 11.92 -26.95
C ILE A 95 -19.91 10.95 -26.96
N MET A 96 -19.93 9.91 -27.79
CA MET A 96 -18.79 9.01 -27.95
C MET A 96 -17.57 9.78 -28.51
N GLU A 97 -17.79 10.65 -29.49
CA GLU A 97 -16.79 11.59 -29.99
C GLU A 97 -16.22 12.49 -28.89
N LEU A 98 -17.08 13.08 -28.05
CA LEU A 98 -16.65 13.80 -26.87
C LEU A 98 -15.82 12.92 -25.93
N ASN A 99 -16.22 11.66 -25.71
CA ASN A 99 -15.55 10.74 -24.80
C ASN A 99 -14.12 10.39 -25.26
N ILE A 100 -13.86 10.39 -26.58
CA ILE A 100 -12.50 10.23 -27.12
C ILE A 100 -11.60 11.36 -26.61
N TRP A 101 -12.05 12.61 -26.74
CA TRP A 101 -11.31 13.79 -26.25
C TRP A 101 -11.28 13.86 -24.72
N ALA A 102 -12.40 13.58 -24.07
CA ALA A 102 -12.49 13.59 -22.62
C ALA A 102 -11.59 12.52 -21.98
N SER A 103 -11.34 11.42 -22.67
CA SER A 103 -10.43 10.36 -22.21
C SER A 103 -8.94 10.70 -22.34
N LEU A 104 -8.56 11.79 -23.00
CA LEU A 104 -7.15 12.12 -23.24
C LEU A 104 -6.32 12.18 -21.96
N PHE A 105 -6.68 13.06 -21.02
CA PHE A 105 -5.95 13.21 -19.75
C PHE A 105 -6.10 11.99 -18.84
N LYS A 106 -7.26 11.32 -18.87
CA LYS A 106 -7.50 10.04 -18.19
C LYS A 106 -6.46 9.00 -18.65
N ASN A 107 -6.34 8.78 -19.95
CA ASN A 107 -5.48 7.73 -20.51
C ASN A 107 -4.00 8.07 -20.38
N ILE A 108 -3.60 9.34 -20.56
CA ILE A 108 -2.23 9.79 -20.28
C ILE A 108 -1.84 9.48 -18.84
N PHE A 109 -2.72 9.74 -17.89
CA PHE A 109 -2.48 9.46 -16.48
C PHE A 109 -2.36 7.97 -16.19
N ILE A 110 -3.35 7.15 -16.62
CA ILE A 110 -3.35 5.69 -16.39
C ILE A 110 -2.11 5.04 -17.02
N ASN A 111 -1.80 5.38 -18.27
CA ASN A 111 -0.63 4.83 -18.97
C ASN A 111 0.68 5.24 -18.28
N GLY A 112 0.78 6.46 -17.77
CA GLY A 112 1.91 6.91 -16.96
C GLY A 112 2.08 6.10 -15.67
N VAL A 113 0.97 5.76 -14.99
CA VAL A 113 0.99 4.89 -13.81
C VAL A 113 1.45 3.47 -14.18
N TYR A 114 0.96 2.89 -15.28
CA TYR A 114 1.41 1.57 -15.76
C TYR A 114 2.89 1.54 -16.12
N LEU A 115 3.38 2.57 -16.83
CA LEU A 115 4.78 2.72 -17.20
C LEU A 115 5.70 2.65 -15.96
N LEU A 116 5.28 3.25 -14.85
CA LEU A 116 6.09 3.37 -13.64
C LEU A 116 5.98 2.17 -12.70
N THR A 117 4.96 1.33 -12.86
CA THR A 117 4.65 0.23 -11.95
C THR A 117 5.82 -0.74 -11.79
N VAL A 118 6.31 -1.30 -12.91
CA VAL A 118 7.40 -2.29 -12.91
C VAL A 118 8.72 -1.75 -12.31
N PRO A 119 9.28 -0.61 -12.78
CA PRO A 119 10.56 -0.13 -12.27
C PRO A 119 10.48 0.28 -10.79
N ILE A 120 9.37 0.90 -10.35
CA ILE A 120 9.17 1.26 -8.95
C ILE A 120 9.15 0.01 -8.06
N VAL A 121 8.38 -1.02 -8.45
CA VAL A 121 8.27 -2.25 -7.68
C VAL A 121 9.64 -2.92 -7.52
N PHE A 122 10.39 -3.06 -8.62
CA PHE A 122 11.74 -3.62 -8.55
C PHE A 122 12.65 -2.85 -7.57
N LEU A 123 12.74 -1.53 -7.72
CA LEU A 123 13.63 -0.66 -6.92
C LEU A 123 13.23 -0.65 -5.44
N ALA A 124 11.93 -0.65 -5.14
CA ALA A 124 11.44 -0.72 -3.78
C ALA A 124 11.92 -1.99 -3.08
N ILE A 125 11.63 -3.16 -3.69
CA ILE A 125 11.98 -4.46 -3.11
C ILE A 125 13.49 -4.60 -2.95
N PHE A 126 14.26 -4.21 -3.98
CA PHE A 126 15.72 -4.20 -3.91
C PHE A 126 16.24 -3.38 -2.73
N LYS A 127 15.72 -2.17 -2.52
CA LYS A 127 16.14 -1.27 -1.43
C LYS A 127 15.87 -1.86 -0.07
N ILE A 128 14.77 -2.62 0.07
CA ILE A 128 14.40 -3.28 1.32
C ILE A 128 15.33 -4.45 1.62
N THR A 129 15.55 -5.33 0.65
CA THR A 129 16.32 -6.57 0.83
C THR A 129 17.83 -6.35 0.87
N SER A 130 18.32 -5.22 0.34
CA SER A 130 19.75 -4.89 0.28
C SER A 130 20.35 -4.29 1.55
N LYS A 131 19.55 -3.83 2.53
CA LYS A 131 20.07 -3.14 3.73
C LYS A 131 21.05 -3.99 4.57
N PRO A 132 22.19 -3.42 5.03
CA PRO A 132 23.09 -4.08 5.98
C PRO A 132 22.38 -4.47 7.29
N GLY A 133 22.91 -5.47 7.99
CA GLY A 133 22.37 -5.89 9.28
C GLY A 133 22.93 -5.05 10.43
N GLU A 134 22.05 -4.54 11.29
CA GLU A 134 22.38 -4.00 12.61
C GLU A 134 21.74 -4.90 13.68
N THR A 135 22.45 -5.18 14.78
CA THR A 135 21.97 -6.07 15.85
C THR A 135 20.67 -5.54 16.46
N GLY A 136 19.67 -6.41 16.59
CA GLY A 136 18.33 -6.03 17.06
C GLY A 136 17.44 -5.35 16.00
N LEU A 137 18.01 -4.67 15.00
CA LEU A 137 17.25 -4.00 13.93
C LEU A 137 16.44 -4.99 13.10
N ALA A 138 17.02 -6.14 12.76
CA ALA A 138 16.31 -7.19 12.03
C ALA A 138 15.03 -7.66 12.74
N ARG A 139 15.06 -7.77 14.08
CA ARG A 139 13.89 -8.14 14.88
C ARG A 139 12.81 -7.05 14.85
N ILE A 140 13.20 -5.79 14.99
CA ILE A 140 12.29 -4.62 14.93
C ILE A 140 11.63 -4.58 13.55
N THR A 141 12.43 -4.67 12.50
CA THR A 141 11.96 -4.67 11.11
C THR A 141 11.03 -5.85 10.82
N LEU A 142 11.39 -7.08 11.22
CA LEU A 142 10.54 -8.27 11.00
C LEU A 142 9.20 -8.17 11.73
N LYS A 143 9.18 -7.66 12.97
CA LYS A 143 7.93 -7.40 13.69
C LYS A 143 7.07 -6.35 12.98
N GLY A 144 7.70 -5.27 12.52
CA GLY A 144 7.02 -4.20 11.78
C GLY A 144 6.41 -4.71 10.48
N VAL A 145 7.22 -5.37 9.65
CA VAL A 145 6.77 -5.98 8.38
C VAL A 145 5.68 -7.02 8.63
N GLY A 146 5.85 -7.90 9.62
CA GLY A 146 4.85 -8.90 9.97
C GLY A 146 3.49 -8.29 10.34
N LEU A 147 3.48 -7.25 11.17
CA LEU A 147 2.25 -6.53 11.52
C LEU A 147 1.64 -5.76 10.34
N LEU A 148 2.47 -5.14 9.50
CA LEU A 148 2.00 -4.43 8.29
C LEU A 148 1.33 -5.40 7.31
N LEU A 149 1.94 -6.56 7.04
CA LEU A 149 1.38 -7.59 6.17
C LEU A 149 0.14 -8.27 6.77
N PHE A 150 0.14 -8.50 8.09
CA PHE A 150 -1.04 -8.99 8.79
C PHE A 150 -2.23 -8.03 8.67
N ASN A 151 -1.98 -6.73 8.81
CA ASN A 151 -3.02 -5.71 8.63
C ASN A 151 -3.61 -5.73 7.21
N VAL A 152 -2.78 -5.92 6.18
CA VAL A 152 -3.24 -6.08 4.79
C VAL A 152 -4.09 -7.33 4.63
N ALA A 153 -3.62 -8.47 5.13
CA ALA A 153 -4.34 -9.73 5.06
C ALA A 153 -5.72 -9.62 5.71
N LEU A 154 -5.77 -9.06 6.93
CA LEU A 154 -7.00 -8.85 7.68
C LEU A 154 -7.97 -7.96 6.90
N MET A 155 -7.50 -6.81 6.41
CA MET A 155 -8.39 -5.88 5.70
C MET A 155 -8.85 -6.40 4.35
N PHE A 156 -7.98 -7.10 3.61
CA PHE A 156 -8.38 -7.82 2.41
C PHE A 156 -9.51 -8.81 2.71
N THR A 157 -9.36 -9.62 3.76
CA THR A 157 -10.38 -10.60 4.13
C THR A 157 -11.71 -9.92 4.43
N ILE A 158 -11.70 -8.88 5.26
CA ILE A 158 -12.92 -8.16 5.62
C ILE A 158 -13.58 -7.55 4.37
N THR A 159 -12.83 -6.82 3.54
CA THR A 159 -13.44 -6.11 2.41
C THR A 159 -13.82 -7.02 1.26
N PHE A 160 -13.09 -8.12 1.05
CA PHE A 160 -13.48 -9.18 0.14
C PHE A 160 -14.84 -9.74 0.51
N PHE A 161 -15.02 -10.18 1.77
CA PHE A 161 -16.29 -10.74 2.22
C PHE A 161 -17.41 -9.72 2.29
N LEU A 162 -17.12 -8.46 2.64
CA LEU A 162 -18.10 -7.38 2.51
C LEU A 162 -18.58 -7.28 1.05
N GLY A 163 -17.66 -7.21 0.09
CA GLY A 163 -18.03 -7.11 -1.33
C GLY A 163 -18.80 -8.33 -1.84
N VAL A 164 -18.45 -9.54 -1.39
CA VAL A 164 -19.18 -10.77 -1.72
C VAL A 164 -20.61 -10.74 -1.15
N VAL A 165 -20.77 -10.37 0.12
CA VAL A 165 -22.09 -10.30 0.80
C VAL A 165 -22.98 -9.25 0.15
N PHE A 166 -22.44 -8.08 -0.16
CA PHE A 166 -23.16 -7.00 -0.82
C PHE A 166 -23.28 -7.17 -2.34
N LYS A 167 -22.70 -8.25 -2.90
CA LYS A 167 -22.71 -8.59 -4.34
C LYS A 167 -22.34 -7.40 -5.23
N ILE A 168 -21.25 -6.73 -4.90
CA ILE A 168 -20.95 -5.41 -5.45
C ILE A 168 -20.55 -5.38 -6.94
N GLY A 169 -20.26 -6.54 -7.53
CA GLY A 169 -20.04 -6.71 -8.97
C GLY A 169 -21.32 -6.95 -9.77
N ASN A 170 -22.45 -7.23 -9.12
CA ASN A 170 -23.69 -7.59 -9.82
C ASN A 170 -24.21 -6.40 -10.65
N GLY A 171 -24.61 -6.66 -11.89
CA GLY A 171 -25.02 -5.64 -12.85
C GLY A 171 -23.85 -4.97 -13.59
N PHE A 172 -22.64 -5.50 -13.46
CA PHE A 172 -21.52 -5.19 -14.34
C PHE A 172 -21.13 -6.41 -15.16
N ASP A 173 -21.08 -6.19 -16.46
CA ASP A 173 -20.52 -7.13 -17.42
C ASP A 173 -19.03 -6.80 -17.56
N LEU A 174 -18.20 -7.70 -17.05
CA LEU A 174 -16.75 -7.60 -17.17
C LEU A 174 -16.31 -8.28 -18.46
N GLU A 175 -15.81 -7.48 -19.39
CA GLU A 175 -15.20 -7.97 -20.64
C GLU A 175 -13.72 -8.29 -20.45
N GLU A 176 -13.23 -9.30 -21.17
CA GLU A 176 -11.80 -9.56 -21.30
C GLU A 176 -11.18 -8.55 -22.27
N GLY A 177 -10.30 -7.69 -21.77
CA GLY A 177 -9.45 -6.87 -22.63
C GLY A 177 -8.37 -7.69 -23.33
N ALA A 178 -7.78 -7.13 -24.41
CA ALA A 178 -6.63 -7.71 -25.08
C ALA A 178 -5.44 -7.86 -24.10
N SER A 179 -5.26 -9.06 -23.55
CA SER A 179 -4.19 -9.37 -22.61
C SER A 179 -3.10 -10.20 -23.27
N ILE A 180 -1.84 -9.87 -22.95
CA ILE A 180 -0.62 -10.52 -23.47
C ILE A 180 -0.28 -11.80 -22.67
N THR A 181 -1.12 -12.19 -21.71
CA THR A 181 -0.89 -13.35 -20.84
C THR A 181 -2.01 -14.36 -21.02
N GLY A 182 -1.77 -15.33 -21.90
CA GLY A 182 -2.74 -16.34 -22.26
C GLY A 182 -3.08 -17.36 -21.17
N ALA A 183 -4.23 -17.98 -21.44
CA ALA A 183 -4.74 -19.27 -20.98
C ALA A 183 -5.09 -19.44 -19.50
N GLY A 184 -6.35 -19.84 -19.30
CA GLY A 184 -6.98 -20.16 -18.03
C GLY A 184 -6.14 -21.09 -17.17
N ARG A 185 -6.12 -20.79 -15.87
CA ARG A 185 -5.50 -21.62 -14.84
C ARG A 185 -6.58 -22.25 -13.99
N ASP A 186 -7.29 -23.21 -14.57
CA ASP A 186 -8.08 -24.14 -13.77
C ASP A 186 -7.13 -24.98 -12.91
N ASN A 187 -7.42 -25.05 -11.60
CA ASN A 187 -6.86 -26.00 -10.63
C ASN A 187 -5.34 -26.23 -10.68
N VAL A 188 -4.54 -25.16 -10.60
CA VAL A 188 -3.08 -25.26 -10.46
C VAL A 188 -2.71 -25.53 -8.98
N PRO A 189 -2.03 -26.64 -8.65
CA PRO A 189 -1.55 -26.91 -7.29
C PRO A 189 -0.65 -25.78 -6.74
N ILE A 190 -0.78 -25.48 -5.45
CA ILE A 190 0.00 -24.42 -4.76
C ILE A 190 1.53 -24.52 -5.05
N PRO A 191 2.18 -25.70 -5.05
CA PRO A 191 3.61 -25.79 -5.40
C PRO A 191 3.91 -25.31 -6.83
N GLN A 192 3.01 -25.59 -7.78
CA GLN A 192 3.18 -25.17 -9.17
C GLN A 192 2.96 -23.67 -9.33
N LEU A 193 2.05 -23.07 -8.54
CA LEU A 193 1.94 -21.62 -8.43
C LEU A 193 3.23 -21.01 -7.88
N ILE A 194 3.78 -21.56 -6.79
CA ILE A 194 5.00 -21.05 -6.15
C ILE A 194 6.19 -21.06 -7.13
N TRP A 195 6.46 -22.17 -7.81
CA TRP A 195 7.56 -22.20 -8.78
C TRP A 195 7.24 -21.38 -10.04
N GLY A 196 5.96 -21.26 -10.41
CA GLY A 196 5.52 -20.54 -11.60
C GLY A 196 5.75 -19.03 -11.50
N TYR A 197 5.90 -18.52 -10.27
CA TYR A 197 6.27 -17.14 -10.01
C TYR A 197 7.77 -16.88 -9.97
N ILE A 198 8.62 -17.93 -10.00
CA ILE A 198 10.06 -17.76 -10.19
C ILE A 198 10.30 -17.50 -11.68
N PRO A 199 10.72 -16.30 -12.08
CA PRO A 199 10.96 -16.03 -13.49
C PRO A 199 12.13 -16.84 -14.01
N ASN A 200 11.94 -17.50 -15.15
CA ASN A 200 13.02 -18.11 -15.92
C ASN A 200 13.79 -17.09 -16.79
N ASN A 201 13.29 -15.85 -16.90
CA ASN A 201 13.90 -14.77 -17.67
C ASN A 201 13.64 -13.40 -17.02
N ILE A 202 14.70 -12.63 -16.76
CA ILE A 202 14.61 -11.30 -16.12
C ILE A 202 13.92 -10.28 -17.03
N VAL A 203 14.32 -10.21 -18.30
CA VAL A 203 13.79 -9.22 -19.25
C VAL A 203 12.33 -9.53 -19.56
N GLY A 204 12.00 -10.81 -19.77
CA GLY A 204 10.63 -11.26 -19.99
C GLY A 204 9.69 -10.95 -18.83
N ALA A 205 10.16 -11.10 -17.59
CA ALA A 205 9.38 -10.74 -16.39
C ALA A 205 9.06 -9.24 -16.33
N LEU A 206 10.04 -8.40 -16.67
CA LEU A 206 9.88 -6.94 -16.72
C LEU A 206 8.98 -6.51 -17.89
N ALA A 207 9.16 -7.09 -19.08
CA ALA A 207 8.43 -6.72 -20.29
C ALA A 207 6.95 -7.15 -20.27
N LYS A 208 6.63 -8.28 -19.64
CA LYS A 208 5.25 -8.79 -19.52
C LYS A 208 4.46 -8.15 -18.37
N ASN A 209 4.96 -7.09 -17.73
CA ASN A 209 4.34 -6.43 -16.57
C ASN A 209 3.91 -7.40 -15.45
N SER A 210 4.63 -8.51 -15.29
CA SER A 210 4.28 -9.53 -14.29
C SER A 210 4.86 -9.14 -12.94
N ILE A 211 4.02 -8.53 -12.08
CA ILE A 211 4.49 -7.89 -10.85
C ILE A 211 5.17 -8.89 -9.90
N LEU A 212 4.59 -10.07 -9.67
CA LEU A 212 5.16 -11.05 -8.74
C LEU A 212 6.57 -11.51 -9.15
N PRO A 213 6.82 -11.93 -10.40
CA PRO A 213 8.17 -12.19 -10.89
C PRO A 213 9.15 -11.02 -10.70
N VAL A 214 8.72 -9.78 -10.98
CA VAL A 214 9.56 -8.58 -10.80
C VAL A 214 9.97 -8.39 -9.34
N MET A 215 9.07 -8.66 -8.40
CA MET A 215 9.35 -8.63 -6.97
C MET A 215 10.35 -9.70 -6.55
N VAL A 216 10.21 -10.93 -7.05
CA VAL A 216 11.15 -12.02 -6.79
C VAL A 216 12.56 -11.63 -7.26
N ILE A 217 12.68 -11.04 -8.46
CA ILE A 217 13.96 -10.55 -8.99
C ILE A 217 14.53 -9.45 -8.09
N GLY A 218 13.72 -8.44 -7.71
CA GLY A 218 14.14 -7.38 -6.78
C GLY A 218 14.62 -7.92 -5.43
N ALA A 219 13.96 -8.95 -4.91
CA ALA A 219 14.30 -9.56 -3.62
C ALA A 219 15.62 -10.34 -3.70
N LEU A 220 15.80 -11.16 -4.75
CA LEU A 220 17.02 -11.92 -4.99
C LEU A 220 18.23 -11.02 -5.24
N THR A 221 18.06 -9.97 -6.05
CA THR A 221 19.13 -9.02 -6.37
C THR A 221 19.53 -8.20 -5.14
N GLY A 222 18.58 -7.61 -4.40
CA GLY A 222 18.91 -6.87 -3.18
C GLY A 222 19.47 -7.78 -2.08
N GLY A 223 18.92 -8.99 -1.90
CA GLY A 223 19.46 -9.99 -0.99
C GLY A 223 20.90 -10.39 -1.33
N SER A 224 21.22 -10.54 -2.63
CA SER A 224 22.57 -10.81 -3.11
C SER A 224 23.52 -9.65 -2.80
N VAL A 225 23.11 -8.40 -2.98
CA VAL A 225 23.90 -7.21 -2.62
C VAL A 225 24.20 -7.19 -1.12
N LYS A 226 23.22 -7.53 -0.27
CA LYS A 226 23.42 -7.68 1.18
C LYS A 226 24.45 -8.76 1.52
N ILE A 227 24.39 -9.92 0.87
CA ILE A 227 25.34 -11.03 1.09
C ILE A 227 26.75 -10.63 0.64
N LEU A 228 26.88 -10.06 -0.56
CA LEU A 228 28.16 -9.66 -1.15
C LEU A 228 28.83 -8.51 -0.40
N SER A 229 28.05 -7.67 0.30
CA SER A 229 28.60 -6.57 1.11
C SER A 229 29.52 -7.04 2.24
N LYS A 230 29.44 -8.32 2.64
CA LYS A 230 30.36 -8.91 3.61
C LYS A 230 31.81 -9.02 3.08
N LYS A 231 32.00 -8.98 1.76
CA LYS A 231 33.30 -9.10 1.09
C LYS A 231 33.65 -7.90 0.21
N LYS A 232 32.64 -7.23 -0.36
CA LYS A 232 32.76 -6.13 -1.33
C LYS A 232 31.95 -4.92 -0.87
N GLN A 233 32.29 -4.37 0.28
CA GLN A 233 31.46 -3.37 0.95
C GLN A 233 31.33 -2.07 0.12
N VAL A 234 32.45 -1.57 -0.40
CA VAL A 234 32.48 -0.30 -1.15
C VAL A 234 31.65 -0.39 -2.43
N GLU A 235 31.82 -1.46 -3.19
CA GLU A 235 31.12 -1.68 -4.45
C GLU A 235 29.63 -1.90 -4.22
N MET A 236 29.26 -2.70 -3.22
CA MET A 236 27.85 -2.95 -2.93
C MET A 236 27.15 -1.71 -2.36
N GLU A 237 27.85 -0.84 -1.63
CA GLU A 237 27.29 0.44 -1.21
C GLU A 237 27.09 1.40 -2.40
N ALA A 238 27.99 1.38 -3.39
CA ALA A 238 27.79 2.11 -4.63
C ALA A 238 26.54 1.63 -5.39
N VAL A 239 26.31 0.31 -5.46
CA VAL A 239 25.08 -0.25 -6.05
C VAL A 239 23.84 0.19 -5.27
N ARG A 240 23.86 0.18 -3.94
CA ARG A 240 22.74 0.69 -3.13
C ARG A 240 22.46 2.15 -3.43
N LYS A 241 23.51 2.98 -3.51
CA LYS A 241 23.37 4.41 -3.82
C LYS A 241 22.77 4.60 -5.21
N ALA A 242 23.25 3.88 -6.22
CA ALA A 242 22.70 3.94 -7.57
C ALA A 242 21.20 3.57 -7.62
N MET A 243 20.81 2.50 -6.93
CA MET A 243 19.39 2.08 -6.87
C MET A 243 18.53 3.06 -6.07
N ASN A 244 19.06 3.68 -5.02
CA ASN A 244 18.37 4.76 -4.30
C ASN A 244 18.18 5.99 -5.21
N THR A 245 19.20 6.38 -5.97
CA THR A 245 19.08 7.49 -6.93
C THR A 245 18.06 7.15 -8.03
N GLY A 246 18.08 5.92 -8.56
CA GLY A 246 17.09 5.44 -9.53
C GLY A 246 15.66 5.49 -8.97
N TRP A 247 15.48 5.14 -7.69
CA TRP A 247 14.22 5.29 -6.99
C TRP A 247 13.76 6.75 -6.97
N ASP A 248 14.64 7.68 -6.59
CA ASP A 248 14.31 9.11 -6.52
C ASP A 248 13.94 9.68 -7.90
N ILE A 249 14.63 9.24 -8.97
CA ILE A 249 14.29 9.60 -10.36
C ILE A 249 12.88 9.09 -10.70
N MET A 250 12.59 7.81 -10.44
CA MET A 250 11.26 7.24 -10.73
C MET A 250 10.15 7.92 -9.94
N MET A 251 10.40 8.29 -8.68
CA MET A 251 9.47 9.10 -7.89
C MET A 251 9.26 10.49 -8.51
N SER A 252 10.30 11.12 -9.05
CA SER A 252 10.16 12.42 -9.74
C SER A 252 9.32 12.31 -11.02
N VAL A 253 9.49 11.24 -11.81
CA VAL A 253 8.65 10.99 -13.00
C VAL A 253 7.18 10.80 -12.58
N LEU A 254 6.94 10.02 -11.52
CA LEU A 254 5.62 9.83 -10.95
C LEU A 254 4.97 11.14 -10.51
N MET A 255 5.73 12.01 -9.82
CA MET A 255 5.27 13.35 -9.43
C MET A 255 4.92 14.24 -10.63
N THR A 256 5.42 13.95 -11.83
CA THR A 256 5.06 14.68 -13.04
C THR A 256 3.66 14.31 -13.52
N PHE A 257 3.34 13.02 -13.59
CA PHE A 257 1.98 12.55 -13.89
C PHE A 257 0.98 13.00 -12.81
N MET A 258 1.44 13.07 -11.56
CA MET A 258 0.62 13.57 -10.45
C MET A 258 0.15 15.02 -10.59
N LYS A 259 0.91 15.87 -11.28
CA LYS A 259 0.47 17.26 -11.54
C LYS A 259 -0.75 17.32 -12.47
N ILE A 260 -0.91 16.31 -13.33
CA ILE A 260 -2.02 16.18 -14.29
C ILE A 260 -3.24 15.54 -13.62
N MET A 261 -3.10 14.90 -12.44
CA MET A 261 -4.19 14.19 -11.76
C MET A 261 -5.51 14.99 -11.66
N PRO A 262 -5.54 16.28 -11.27
CA PRO A 262 -6.80 17.02 -11.22
C PRO A 262 -7.55 17.06 -12.56
N LEU A 263 -6.82 17.19 -13.67
CA LEU A 263 -7.37 17.18 -15.03
C LEU A 263 -7.83 15.76 -15.42
N ALA A 264 -7.02 14.75 -15.06
CA ALA A 264 -7.34 13.35 -15.32
C ALA A 264 -8.60 12.89 -14.55
N VAL A 265 -8.77 13.31 -13.31
CA VAL A 265 -9.97 13.01 -12.50
C VAL A 265 -11.20 13.73 -13.04
N MET A 266 -11.06 14.99 -13.46
CA MET A 266 -12.14 15.69 -14.18
C MET A 266 -12.55 14.89 -15.43
N SER A 267 -11.58 14.46 -16.24
CA SER A 267 -11.78 13.60 -17.40
C SER A 267 -12.47 12.27 -17.06
N MET A 268 -12.01 11.58 -16.02
CA MET A 268 -12.60 10.32 -15.55
C MET A 268 -14.07 10.52 -15.17
N MET A 269 -14.38 11.55 -14.39
CA MET A 269 -15.75 11.85 -13.97
C MET A 269 -16.67 12.17 -15.14
N THR A 270 -16.21 13.02 -16.06
CA THR A 270 -16.96 13.32 -17.28
C THR A 270 -17.26 12.04 -18.05
N VAL A 271 -16.22 11.28 -18.43
CA VAL A 271 -16.37 10.05 -19.23
C VAL A 271 -17.28 9.04 -18.53
N SER A 272 -17.16 8.88 -17.21
CA SER A 272 -18.02 7.96 -16.47
C SER A 272 -19.49 8.35 -16.47
N LEU A 273 -19.77 9.66 -16.47
CA LEU A 273 -21.12 10.19 -16.61
C LEU A 273 -21.63 10.10 -18.04
N THR A 274 -20.77 10.19 -19.04
CA THR A 274 -21.19 10.27 -20.46
C THR A 274 -21.04 8.95 -21.22
N SER A 275 -20.55 7.89 -20.59
CA SER A 275 -20.44 6.55 -21.21
C SER A 275 -21.35 5.51 -20.56
N ARG A 276 -22.15 5.88 -19.56
CA ARG A 276 -22.98 4.95 -18.78
C ARG A 276 -24.26 5.64 -18.31
N GLU A 277 -25.30 4.85 -18.07
CA GLU A 277 -26.52 5.33 -17.43
C GLU A 277 -26.26 5.78 -15.98
N ILE A 278 -27.10 6.70 -15.49
CA ILE A 278 -26.97 7.24 -14.13
C ILE A 278 -27.09 6.15 -13.04
N GLY A 279 -27.85 5.09 -13.31
CA GLY A 279 -28.00 3.93 -12.44
C GLY A 279 -26.65 3.26 -12.12
N ALA A 280 -25.78 3.13 -13.12
CA ALA A 280 -24.45 2.57 -12.94
C ALA A 280 -23.56 3.42 -12.01
N LEU A 281 -23.73 4.75 -12.02
CA LEU A 281 -23.00 5.65 -11.11
C LEU A 281 -23.46 5.55 -9.66
N ILE A 282 -24.75 5.31 -9.44
CA ILE A 282 -25.28 5.03 -8.10
C ILE A 282 -24.63 3.74 -7.56
N THR A 283 -24.51 2.72 -8.41
CA THR A 283 -23.83 1.46 -8.06
C THR A 283 -22.35 1.68 -7.75
N ILE A 284 -21.63 2.46 -8.58
CA ILE A 284 -20.23 2.85 -8.32
C ILE A 284 -20.12 3.63 -7.00
N GLY A 285 -21.04 4.56 -6.72
CA GLY A 285 -21.10 5.29 -5.45
C GLY A 285 -21.28 4.36 -4.24
N LYS A 286 -22.13 3.33 -4.34
CA LYS A 286 -22.29 2.30 -3.31
C LYS A 286 -21.00 1.51 -3.08
N ILE A 287 -20.29 1.14 -4.14
CA ILE A 287 -18.98 0.46 -4.05
C ILE A 287 -17.98 1.32 -3.27
N ILE A 288 -17.89 2.61 -3.59
CA ILE A 288 -16.99 3.54 -2.89
C ILE A 288 -17.43 3.76 -1.44
N GLY A 289 -18.74 3.83 -1.17
CA GLY A 289 -19.28 3.87 0.19
C GLY A 289 -18.86 2.65 1.00
N LEU A 290 -18.95 1.45 0.41
CA LEU A 290 -18.46 0.21 1.02
C LEU A 290 -16.94 0.23 1.21
N GLY A 291 -16.19 0.82 0.28
CA GLY A 291 -14.75 1.03 0.41
C GLY A 291 -14.39 1.95 1.56
N TYR A 292 -15.11 3.05 1.76
CA TYR A 292 -14.95 3.91 2.92
C TYR A 292 -15.33 3.22 4.22
N LEU A 293 -16.37 2.37 4.23
CA LEU A 293 -16.65 1.49 5.37
C LEU A 293 -15.44 0.60 5.68
N GLY A 294 -14.81 -0.01 4.67
CA GLY A 294 -13.56 -0.75 4.82
C GLY A 294 -12.43 0.10 5.40
N VAL A 295 -12.26 1.35 4.94
CA VAL A 295 -11.29 2.31 5.50
C VAL A 295 -11.58 2.63 6.97
N PHE A 296 -12.84 2.85 7.35
CA PHE A 296 -13.21 3.10 8.73
C PHE A 296 -12.97 1.88 9.61
N ILE A 297 -13.27 0.68 9.13
CA ILE A 297 -12.94 -0.58 9.82
C ILE A 297 -11.43 -0.71 9.99
N ALA A 298 -10.62 -0.37 8.98
CA ALA A 298 -9.17 -0.37 9.08
C ALA A 298 -8.67 0.59 10.16
N ILE A 299 -9.19 1.82 10.21
CA ILE A 299 -8.86 2.81 11.25
C ILE A 299 -9.29 2.32 12.64
N GLY A 300 -10.47 1.71 12.75
CA GLY A 300 -10.97 1.09 13.97
C GLY A 300 -10.07 -0.06 14.45
N TRP A 301 -9.66 -0.93 13.53
CA TRP A 301 -8.70 -2.01 13.80
C TRP A 301 -7.36 -1.47 14.29
N LEU A 302 -6.79 -0.45 13.65
CA LEU A 302 -5.54 0.18 14.08
C LEU A 302 -5.68 0.80 15.47
N THR A 303 -6.83 1.40 15.77
CA THR A 303 -7.14 1.94 17.11
C THR A 303 -7.22 0.83 18.16
N LEU A 304 -7.87 -0.29 17.82
CA LEU A 304 -7.93 -1.48 18.67
C LEU A 304 -6.52 -2.05 18.91
N LEU A 305 -5.68 -2.12 17.88
CA LEU A 305 -4.30 -2.57 18.00
C LEU A 305 -3.49 -1.70 18.98
N ILE A 306 -3.68 -0.37 18.93
CA ILE A 306 -3.08 0.57 19.90
C ILE A 306 -3.59 0.29 21.32
N PHE A 307 -4.91 0.10 21.49
CA PHE A 307 -5.50 -0.23 22.78
C PHE A 307 -4.92 -1.53 23.36
N LEU A 308 -4.89 -2.60 22.57
CA LEU A 308 -4.35 -3.91 22.96
C LEU A 308 -2.85 -3.86 23.30
N SER A 309 -2.10 -2.91 22.72
CA SER A 309 -0.68 -2.71 23.05
C SER A 309 -0.45 -2.08 24.43
N GLY A 310 -1.50 -1.60 25.11
CA GLY A 310 -1.42 -0.91 26.39
C GLY A 310 -0.93 0.55 26.28
N VAL A 311 -1.08 1.16 25.10
CA VAL A 311 -0.86 2.59 24.85
C VAL A 311 -2.15 3.36 25.11
N LYS A 312 -2.04 4.57 25.68
CA LYS A 312 -3.20 5.46 25.91
C LYS A 312 -3.76 5.96 24.57
N VAL A 313 -4.86 5.34 24.13
CA VAL A 313 -5.52 5.62 22.83
C VAL A 313 -5.78 7.11 22.60
N GLY A 314 -6.37 7.82 23.57
CA GLY A 314 -6.65 9.26 23.41
C GLY A 314 -5.41 10.13 23.24
N LYS A 315 -4.30 9.79 23.92
CA LYS A 315 -3.03 10.49 23.75
C LYS A 315 -2.37 10.14 22.42
N TRP A 316 -2.51 8.91 21.95
CA TRP A 316 -2.03 8.51 20.64
C TRP A 316 -2.77 9.25 19.52
N TRP A 317 -4.10 9.28 19.55
CA TRP A 317 -4.92 9.97 18.54
C TRP A 317 -4.64 11.47 18.48
N LYS A 318 -4.38 12.11 19.62
CA LYS A 318 -3.99 13.54 19.69
C LYS A 318 -2.86 13.87 18.71
N PHE A 319 -1.88 12.97 18.55
CA PHE A 319 -0.74 13.16 17.67
C PHE A 319 -0.95 12.49 16.30
N ALA A 320 -1.56 11.29 16.27
CA ALA A 320 -1.76 10.51 15.04
C ALA A 320 -2.73 11.17 14.04
N TRP A 321 -3.60 12.08 14.51
CA TRP A 321 -4.52 12.85 13.66
C TRP A 321 -3.79 13.65 12.57
N ARG A 322 -2.68 14.30 12.92
CA ARG A 322 -1.94 15.17 12.02
C ARG A 322 -1.38 14.44 10.77
N PRO A 323 -0.62 13.34 10.91
CA PRO A 323 -0.17 12.57 9.75
C PRO A 323 -1.34 11.90 9.00
N LEU A 324 -2.42 11.50 9.67
CA LEU A 324 -3.62 10.98 8.97
C LEU A 324 -4.20 12.03 8.01
N VAL A 325 -4.47 13.24 8.52
CA VAL A 325 -5.04 14.33 7.71
C VAL A 325 -4.08 14.75 6.59
N GLN A 326 -2.77 14.78 6.87
CA GLN A 326 -1.78 15.05 5.85
C GLN A 326 -1.77 13.98 4.74
N GLY A 327 -1.85 12.70 5.09
CA GLY A 327 -1.94 11.60 4.13
C GLY A 327 -3.23 11.65 3.32
N PHE A 328 -4.35 11.92 4.00
CA PHE A 328 -5.65 12.12 3.37
C PHE A 328 -5.63 13.26 2.35
N SER A 329 -4.98 14.37 2.70
CA SER A 329 -4.93 15.57 1.85
C SER A 329 -3.93 15.47 0.71
N THR A 330 -2.80 14.79 0.93
CA THR A 330 -1.74 14.67 -0.08
C THR A 330 -1.91 13.47 -0.99
N GLN A 331 -2.73 12.49 -0.58
CA GLN A 331 -2.82 11.18 -1.20
C GLN A 331 -1.45 10.49 -1.35
N SER A 332 -0.45 10.89 -0.55
CA SER A 332 0.89 10.33 -0.61
C SER A 332 1.43 10.04 0.79
N SER A 333 1.63 8.75 1.07
CA SER A 333 2.34 8.29 2.26
C SER A 333 3.79 8.79 2.29
N ASN A 334 4.45 8.86 1.13
CA ASN A 334 5.82 9.38 0.99
C ASN A 334 5.90 10.87 1.30
N ALA A 335 5.00 11.69 0.74
CA ALA A 335 4.95 13.12 1.02
C ALA A 335 4.62 13.40 2.50
N THR A 336 3.93 12.48 3.14
CA THR A 336 3.55 12.58 4.56
C THR A 336 4.64 12.05 5.50
N LEU A 337 5.62 11.29 5.00
CA LEU A 337 6.63 10.62 5.80
C LEU A 337 7.42 11.56 6.74
N PRO A 338 7.86 12.77 6.33
CA PRO A 338 8.55 13.69 7.25
C PRO A 338 7.66 14.09 8.44
N VAL A 339 6.37 14.34 8.19
CA VAL A 339 5.39 14.66 9.25
C VAL A 339 5.18 13.46 10.16
N THR A 340 5.05 12.26 9.59
CA THR A 340 4.92 11.00 10.34
C THR A 340 6.12 10.76 11.25
N MET A 341 7.34 10.90 10.73
CA MET A 341 8.58 10.67 11.49
C MET A 341 8.76 11.72 12.59
N LYS A 342 8.45 12.99 12.31
CA LYS A 342 8.45 14.06 13.31
C LYS A 342 7.43 13.78 14.43
N THR A 343 6.22 13.40 14.06
CA THR A 343 5.15 13.04 15.01
C THR A 343 5.57 11.87 15.91
N LEU A 344 6.12 10.81 15.31
CA LEU A 344 6.59 9.64 16.06
C LEU A 344 7.75 9.97 17.01
N ASN A 345 8.80 10.61 16.50
CA ASN A 345 10.02 10.87 17.27
C ASN A 345 9.82 12.00 18.30
N GLU A 346 9.42 13.18 17.85
CA GLU A 346 9.45 14.38 18.68
C GLU A 346 8.24 14.49 19.60
N GLU A 347 7.04 14.17 19.09
CA GLU A 347 5.77 14.38 19.80
C GLU A 347 5.35 13.14 20.61
N MET A 348 5.41 11.95 19.99
CA MET A 348 5.07 10.68 20.64
C MET A 348 6.22 10.06 21.44
N LYS A 349 7.46 10.53 21.24
CA LYS A 349 8.68 9.98 21.87
C LYS A 349 8.87 8.49 21.58
N VAL A 350 8.62 8.09 20.33
CA VAL A 350 8.90 6.77 19.79
C VAL A 350 10.34 6.75 19.27
N GLY A 351 11.14 5.83 19.79
CA GLY A 351 12.57 5.76 19.53
C GLY A 351 12.95 5.67 18.04
N SER A 352 14.16 6.11 17.73
CA SER A 352 14.64 6.28 16.35
C SER A 352 14.64 5.00 15.53
N LYS A 353 14.92 3.82 16.13
CA LYS A 353 14.96 2.55 15.39
C LYS A 353 13.62 2.22 14.69
N PRO A 354 12.47 2.08 15.37
CA PRO A 354 11.19 1.85 14.71
C PRO A 354 10.78 3.03 13.83
N THR A 355 11.03 4.28 14.23
CA THR A 355 10.68 5.46 13.42
C THR A 355 11.43 5.52 12.09
N ASN A 356 12.74 5.20 12.07
CA ASN A 356 13.58 5.28 10.87
C ASN A 356 13.53 4.00 10.01
N THR A 357 12.92 2.92 10.53
CA THR A 357 12.75 1.68 9.77
C THR A 357 11.31 1.46 9.36
N ILE A 358 10.40 1.33 10.31
CA ILE A 358 9.02 0.92 10.08
C ILE A 358 8.22 2.02 9.39
N ALA A 359 8.34 3.29 9.81
CA ALA A 359 7.58 4.36 9.18
C ALA A 359 7.92 4.51 7.68
N PRO A 360 9.19 4.58 7.26
CA PRO A 360 9.53 4.53 5.84
C PRO A 360 9.07 3.25 5.15
N LEU A 361 9.23 2.07 5.77
CA LEU A 361 8.77 0.81 5.17
C LEU A 361 7.25 0.78 4.96
N SER A 362 6.48 1.35 5.88
CA SER A 362 5.01 1.41 5.79
C SER A 362 4.51 2.28 4.63
N THR A 363 5.38 3.15 4.09
CA THR A 363 5.04 3.91 2.88
C THR A 363 5.15 3.06 1.62
N THR A 364 5.89 1.94 1.67
CA THR A 364 6.14 1.09 0.50
C THR A 364 5.69 -0.36 0.67
N MET A 365 5.26 -0.75 1.86
CA MET A 365 4.91 -2.12 2.21
C MET A 365 3.73 -2.17 3.17
N GLY A 366 2.87 -3.16 2.97
CA GLY A 366 1.78 -3.47 3.88
C GLY A 366 0.77 -2.33 3.99
N LEU A 367 0.39 -1.80 2.82
CA LEU A 367 -0.59 -0.73 2.66
C LEU A 367 -1.99 -1.25 3.00
N ILE A 368 -2.38 -1.13 4.28
CA ILE A 368 -3.61 -1.68 4.85
C ILE A 368 -4.86 -1.38 4.01
N ALA A 369 -4.96 -0.18 3.42
CA ALA A 369 -6.12 0.23 2.64
C ALA A 369 -5.85 0.25 1.12
N CYS A 370 -4.71 0.75 0.64
CA CYS A 370 -4.43 0.74 -0.81
C CYS A 370 -4.18 -0.66 -1.36
N ALA A 371 -3.78 -1.62 -0.52
CA ALA A 371 -3.70 -3.02 -0.91
C ALA A 371 -4.80 -3.87 -0.28
N GLY A 372 -4.97 -3.84 1.06
CA GLY A 372 -5.97 -4.68 1.72
C GLY A 372 -7.40 -4.34 1.27
N VAL A 373 -7.87 -3.13 1.62
CA VAL A 373 -9.23 -2.69 1.28
C VAL A 373 -9.48 -2.74 -0.22
N GLN A 374 -8.61 -2.11 -1.02
CA GLN A 374 -8.76 -2.01 -2.48
C GLN A 374 -8.82 -3.37 -3.16
N SER A 375 -7.85 -4.26 -2.89
CA SER A 375 -7.82 -5.55 -3.58
C SER A 375 -8.96 -6.44 -3.16
N GLY A 376 -9.41 -6.37 -1.90
CA GLY A 376 -10.61 -7.09 -1.47
C GLY A 376 -11.86 -6.64 -2.23
N LEU A 377 -12.03 -5.33 -2.45
CA LEU A 377 -13.11 -4.82 -3.31
C LEU A 377 -12.95 -5.29 -4.75
N ALA A 378 -11.77 -5.09 -5.35
CA ALA A 378 -11.53 -5.43 -6.75
C ALA A 378 -11.76 -6.92 -7.04
N THR A 379 -11.27 -7.81 -6.17
CA THR A 379 -11.47 -9.26 -6.35
C THR A 379 -12.88 -9.70 -6.00
N SER A 380 -13.59 -9.00 -5.10
CA SER A 380 -15.02 -9.25 -4.88
C SER A 380 -15.89 -8.78 -6.04
N ILE A 381 -15.55 -7.66 -6.70
CA ILE A 381 -16.20 -7.20 -7.93
C ILE A 381 -16.00 -8.27 -9.00
N LEU A 382 -14.76 -8.71 -9.20
CA LEU A 382 -14.47 -9.80 -10.12
C LEU A 382 -15.29 -11.05 -9.79
N TRP A 383 -15.31 -11.48 -8.53
CA TRP A 383 -16.05 -12.69 -8.13
C TRP A 383 -17.58 -12.59 -8.32
N THR A 384 -18.16 -11.40 -8.14
CA THR A 384 -19.61 -11.20 -8.10
C THR A 384 -20.20 -10.58 -9.36
N ALA A 385 -19.38 -10.33 -10.39
CA ALA A 385 -19.83 -9.81 -11.66
C ALA A 385 -20.70 -10.80 -12.44
N SER A 386 -21.59 -10.27 -13.28
CA SER A 386 -22.66 -11.03 -13.93
C SER A 386 -22.15 -11.91 -15.09
N THR A 387 -21.03 -11.53 -15.71
CA THR A 387 -20.45 -12.23 -16.87
C THR A 387 -19.23 -13.07 -16.56
N THR A 388 -18.86 -13.29 -15.30
CA THR A 388 -17.68 -14.11 -15.04
C THR A 388 -17.89 -15.50 -15.58
N ASP A 389 -17.11 -15.79 -16.62
CA ASP A 389 -16.89 -17.10 -17.20
C ASP A 389 -16.84 -18.17 -16.12
N SER A 390 -17.28 -19.36 -16.50
CA SER A 390 -17.23 -20.55 -15.65
C SER A 390 -15.85 -20.80 -15.02
N SER A 391 -14.76 -20.24 -15.57
CA SER A 391 -13.37 -20.35 -15.10
C SER A 391 -13.04 -19.65 -13.77
N ILE A 392 -13.72 -18.54 -13.41
CA ILE A 392 -13.52 -17.90 -12.09
C ILE A 392 -14.30 -18.67 -11.02
N HIS A 393 -15.50 -19.12 -11.34
CA HIS A 393 -16.32 -19.89 -10.41
C HIS A 393 -15.89 -21.37 -10.32
N SER A 394 -15.24 -21.93 -11.36
CA SER A 394 -14.77 -23.33 -11.43
C SER A 394 -13.76 -23.66 -10.35
N MET A 395 -12.87 -22.72 -9.99
CA MET A 395 -11.87 -22.93 -8.93
C MET A 395 -12.49 -22.95 -7.52
N GLY A 396 -13.73 -22.46 -7.38
CA GLY A 396 -14.43 -22.34 -6.11
C GLY A 396 -14.00 -21.12 -5.28
N LEU A 397 -14.95 -20.57 -4.52
CA LEU A 397 -14.78 -19.34 -3.74
C LEU A 397 -13.59 -19.41 -2.77
N PHE A 398 -13.43 -20.56 -2.10
CA PHE A 398 -12.37 -20.71 -1.10
C PHE A 398 -10.98 -20.66 -1.75
N THR A 399 -10.78 -21.38 -2.86
CA THR A 399 -9.50 -21.36 -3.61
C THR A 399 -9.21 -19.97 -4.15
N PHE A 400 -10.20 -19.32 -4.77
CA PHE A 400 -10.08 -17.96 -5.27
C PHE A 400 -9.70 -16.98 -4.17
N PHE A 401 -10.39 -17.05 -3.02
CA PHE A 401 -10.10 -16.21 -1.85
C PHE A 401 -8.68 -16.39 -1.33
N ILE A 402 -8.23 -17.64 -1.15
CA ILE A 402 -6.88 -17.92 -0.63
C ILE A 402 -5.81 -17.42 -1.60
N LEU A 403 -6.00 -17.64 -2.91
CA LEU A 403 -5.09 -17.17 -3.93
C LEU A 403 -5.05 -15.63 -3.97
N ALA A 404 -6.22 -14.98 -3.99
CA ALA A 404 -6.35 -13.53 -4.00
C ALA A 404 -5.75 -12.89 -2.74
N LEU A 405 -5.94 -13.50 -1.56
CA LEU A 405 -5.33 -13.09 -0.30
C LEU A 405 -3.81 -13.16 -0.39
N PHE A 406 -3.27 -14.30 -0.83
CA PHE A 406 -1.83 -14.49 -0.94
C PHE A 406 -1.21 -13.50 -1.92
N VAL A 407 -1.78 -13.38 -3.12
CA VAL A 407 -1.32 -12.43 -4.14
C VAL A 407 -1.42 -11.00 -3.63
N THR A 408 -2.50 -10.62 -2.93
CA THR A 408 -2.65 -9.27 -2.35
C THR A 408 -1.58 -8.97 -1.31
N VAL A 409 -1.32 -9.90 -0.39
CA VAL A 409 -0.29 -9.71 0.65
C VAL A 409 1.08 -9.51 0.01
N ILE A 410 1.42 -10.32 -0.99
CA ILE A 410 2.69 -10.15 -1.69
C ILE A 410 2.70 -8.85 -2.50
N ALA A 411 1.68 -8.58 -3.32
CA ALA A 411 1.57 -7.35 -4.11
C ALA A 411 1.63 -6.07 -3.25
N SER A 412 1.21 -6.14 -1.97
CA SER A 412 1.31 -5.01 -1.04
C SER A 412 2.76 -4.61 -0.68
N ILE A 413 3.76 -5.40 -1.09
CA ILE A 413 5.18 -5.16 -0.85
C ILE A 413 5.78 -4.42 -2.06
N GLY A 414 6.51 -3.34 -1.80
CA GLY A 414 7.31 -2.66 -2.83
C GLY A 414 6.56 -1.66 -3.68
N ILE A 415 5.38 -1.20 -3.27
CA ILE A 415 4.62 -0.20 -4.02
C ILE A 415 4.81 1.16 -3.37
N ALA A 416 5.33 2.14 -4.10
CA ALA A 416 5.56 3.48 -3.56
C ALA A 416 4.26 4.15 -3.09
N GLY A 417 4.25 4.68 -1.86
CA GLY A 417 3.11 5.38 -1.27
C GLY A 417 2.89 6.76 -1.87
N VAL A 418 2.36 6.77 -3.08
CA VAL A 418 2.05 7.95 -3.90
C VAL A 418 0.60 7.87 -4.37
N PRO A 419 0.02 8.95 -4.89
CA PRO A 419 -1.38 8.86 -5.28
C PRO A 419 -1.57 7.91 -6.47
N GLY A 420 -2.69 7.22 -6.52
CA GLY A 420 -2.95 6.16 -7.51
C GLY A 420 -2.26 4.82 -7.20
N THR A 421 -1.64 4.67 -6.03
CA THR A 421 -1.04 3.39 -5.56
C THR A 421 -2.03 2.23 -5.64
N ALA A 422 -3.28 2.47 -5.28
CA ALA A 422 -4.31 1.43 -5.24
C ALA A 422 -4.57 0.82 -6.63
N THR A 423 -4.57 1.64 -7.69
CA THR A 423 -4.67 1.18 -9.07
C THR A 423 -3.53 0.23 -9.44
N VAL A 424 -2.30 0.60 -9.08
CA VAL A 424 -1.10 -0.24 -9.27
C VAL A 424 -1.25 -1.59 -8.56
N VAL A 425 -1.73 -1.57 -7.32
CA VAL A 425 -1.96 -2.80 -6.56
C VAL A 425 -3.02 -3.66 -7.24
N THR A 426 -4.16 -3.08 -7.65
CA THR A 426 -5.24 -3.81 -8.32
C THR A 426 -4.73 -4.52 -9.58
N VAL A 427 -3.97 -3.83 -10.43
CA VAL A 427 -3.38 -4.41 -11.64
C VAL A 427 -2.44 -5.57 -11.28
N GLY A 428 -1.61 -5.39 -10.25
CA GLY A 428 -0.74 -6.44 -9.74
C GLY A 428 -1.47 -7.66 -9.23
N VAL A 429 -2.57 -7.45 -8.50
CA VAL A 429 -3.36 -8.54 -7.93
C VAL A 429 -4.11 -9.31 -9.01
N LEU A 430 -4.81 -8.62 -9.90
CA LEU A 430 -5.56 -9.27 -10.98
C LEU A 430 -4.62 -10.01 -11.94
N GLY A 431 -3.50 -9.38 -12.32
CA GLY A 431 -2.47 -10.05 -13.12
C GLY A 431 -1.84 -11.25 -12.39
N GLY A 432 -1.58 -11.13 -11.08
CA GLY A 432 -1.03 -12.22 -10.26
C GLY A 432 -1.98 -13.41 -10.10
N LEU A 433 -3.29 -13.16 -10.14
CA LEU A 433 -4.35 -14.18 -10.15
C LEU A 433 -4.53 -14.85 -11.53
N GLY A 434 -3.97 -14.27 -12.59
CA GLY A 434 -4.21 -14.72 -13.97
C GLY A 434 -5.41 -14.06 -14.65
N PHE A 435 -6.06 -13.10 -13.99
CA PHE A 435 -7.22 -12.35 -14.50
C PHE A 435 -6.82 -10.96 -15.00
N GLY A 436 -5.63 -10.84 -15.59
CA GLY A 436 -5.10 -9.58 -16.09
C GLY A 436 -5.97 -8.95 -17.17
N SER A 437 -6.63 -9.76 -18.01
CA SER A 437 -7.61 -9.34 -19.04
C SER A 437 -8.75 -8.50 -18.46
N TYR A 438 -9.21 -8.82 -17.25
CA TYR A 438 -10.31 -8.12 -16.59
C TYR A 438 -9.90 -6.82 -15.89
N THR A 439 -8.60 -6.49 -15.88
CA THR A 439 -8.09 -5.31 -15.15
C THR A 439 -8.74 -4.02 -15.60
N SER A 440 -8.85 -3.81 -16.91
CA SER A 440 -9.48 -2.59 -17.47
C SER A 440 -10.94 -2.48 -17.06
N SER A 441 -11.69 -3.58 -17.13
CA SER A 441 -13.11 -3.64 -16.79
C SER A 441 -13.36 -3.40 -15.29
N VAL A 442 -12.55 -4.00 -14.41
CA VAL A 442 -12.61 -3.75 -12.96
C VAL A 442 -12.21 -2.31 -12.62
N LEU A 443 -11.16 -1.78 -13.25
CA LEU A 443 -10.74 -0.40 -13.01
C LEU A 443 -11.76 0.60 -13.55
N ASN A 444 -12.45 0.34 -14.65
CA ASN A 444 -13.52 1.21 -15.14
C ASN A 444 -14.66 1.41 -14.12
N ILE A 445 -14.84 0.47 -13.19
CA ILE A 445 -15.82 0.58 -12.10
C ILE A 445 -15.27 1.46 -10.95
N ILE A 446 -14.01 1.27 -10.54
CA ILE A 446 -13.46 1.92 -9.34
C ILE A 446 -12.84 3.30 -9.65
N LEU A 447 -12.14 3.41 -10.77
CA LEU A 447 -11.34 4.57 -11.16
C LEU A 447 -12.11 5.92 -11.23
N PRO A 448 -13.40 5.98 -11.61
CA PRO A 448 -14.13 7.23 -11.72
C PRO A 448 -14.09 8.06 -10.44
N LEU A 449 -14.31 7.41 -9.30
CA LEU A 449 -14.33 8.04 -7.98
C LEU A 449 -13.06 7.75 -7.16
N ASP A 450 -12.03 7.17 -7.79
CA ASP A 450 -10.82 6.73 -7.10
C ASP A 450 -10.09 7.90 -6.45
N GLY A 451 -10.14 9.10 -7.05
CA GLY A 451 -9.60 10.31 -6.43
C GLY A 451 -10.14 10.56 -5.02
N LEU A 452 -11.44 10.38 -4.76
CA LEU A 452 -11.96 10.51 -3.38
C LEU A 452 -11.45 9.37 -2.52
N PHE A 453 -11.62 8.16 -3.01
CA PHE A 453 -11.31 6.97 -2.24
C PHE A 453 -9.82 6.89 -1.85
N ASP A 454 -8.94 7.37 -2.71
CA ASP A 454 -7.49 7.42 -2.49
C ASP A 454 -7.10 8.29 -1.31
N MET A 455 -7.88 9.35 -1.02
CA MET A 455 -7.69 10.16 0.18
C MET A 455 -7.87 9.30 1.43
N GLY A 456 -9.02 8.61 1.52
CA GLY A 456 -9.33 7.74 2.65
C GLY A 456 -8.30 6.62 2.83
N ARG A 457 -7.97 5.92 1.74
CA ARG A 457 -6.99 4.84 1.76
C ARG A 457 -5.60 5.32 2.16
N THR A 458 -5.15 6.47 1.64
CA THR A 458 -3.82 6.99 1.96
C THR A 458 -3.73 7.46 3.40
N GLY A 459 -4.76 8.13 3.92
CA GLY A 459 -4.85 8.49 5.33
C GLY A 459 -4.75 7.25 6.25
N ALA A 460 -5.48 6.19 5.92
CA ALA A 460 -5.42 4.92 6.67
C ALA A 460 -4.06 4.20 6.56
N ASN A 461 -3.40 4.23 5.40
CA ASN A 461 -2.05 3.68 5.24
C ASN A 461 -1.02 4.42 6.10
N VAL A 462 -1.05 5.76 6.08
CA VAL A 462 -0.18 6.58 6.94
C VAL A 462 -0.43 6.28 8.41
N LEU A 463 -1.71 6.20 8.81
CA LEU A 463 -2.09 5.83 10.18
C LEU A 463 -1.56 4.44 10.54
N GLY A 464 -1.59 3.48 9.61
CA GLY A 464 -1.01 2.15 9.77
C GLY A 464 0.48 2.20 10.10
N GLY A 465 1.23 3.04 9.40
CA GLY A 465 2.65 3.30 9.68
C GLY A 465 2.90 3.85 11.09
N VAL A 466 2.10 4.84 11.50
CA VAL A 466 2.16 5.41 12.85
C VAL A 466 1.84 4.35 13.92
N ALA A 467 0.77 3.57 13.70
CA ALA A 467 0.28 2.57 14.64
C ALA A 467 1.28 1.43 14.82
N VAL A 468 1.75 0.83 13.72
CA VAL A 468 2.70 -0.29 13.78
C VAL A 468 4.05 0.16 14.36
N SER A 469 4.54 1.35 14.00
CA SER A 469 5.77 1.89 14.61
C SER A 469 5.63 2.04 16.13
N THR A 470 4.48 2.53 16.59
CA THR A 470 4.18 2.68 18.02
C THR A 470 4.09 1.33 18.74
N VAL A 471 3.36 0.35 18.18
CA VAL A 471 3.20 -0.97 18.78
C VAL A 471 4.52 -1.74 18.84
N VAL A 472 5.32 -1.69 17.77
CA VAL A 472 6.63 -2.36 17.77
C VAL A 472 7.56 -1.69 18.78
N ALA A 473 7.59 -0.36 18.84
CA ALA A 473 8.35 0.38 19.84
C ALA A 473 7.96 -0.03 21.26
N LYS A 474 6.65 -0.10 21.55
CA LYS A 474 6.13 -0.56 22.84
C LYS A 474 6.62 -1.96 23.21
N SER A 475 6.65 -2.87 22.23
CA SER A 475 7.10 -4.26 22.40
C SER A 475 8.61 -4.42 22.59
N GLU A 476 9.39 -3.41 22.20
CA GLU A 476 10.85 -3.39 22.25
C GLU A 476 11.39 -2.46 23.36
N GLY A 477 10.52 -1.80 24.13
CA GLY A 477 10.95 -0.89 25.20
C GLY A 477 11.42 0.48 24.67
N LEU A 478 11.01 0.85 23.45
CA LEU A 478 11.48 2.03 22.72
C LEU A 478 10.46 3.19 22.75
N ILE A 479 9.55 3.22 23.71
CA ILE A 479 8.82 4.44 24.06
C ILE A 479 9.62 5.15 25.15
N GLU A 480 10.11 6.34 24.83
CA GLU A 480 11.07 7.08 25.64
C GLU A 480 10.41 7.86 26.78
N GLU A 481 11.24 8.31 27.72
CA GLU A 481 10.83 9.15 28.83
C GLU A 481 10.26 10.48 28.32
N GLY A 482 9.25 11.01 29.02
CA GLY A 482 8.48 12.17 28.56
C GLY A 482 7.37 11.85 27.56
N SER A 483 7.25 10.60 27.07
CA SER A 483 6.10 10.20 26.23
C SER A 483 4.78 10.30 26.99
N GLN A 484 3.79 10.96 26.38
CA GLN A 484 2.42 10.98 26.90
C GLN A 484 1.65 9.68 26.65
N LEU A 485 2.22 8.74 25.89
CA LEU A 485 1.58 7.48 25.50
C LEU A 485 1.40 6.51 26.66
N LEU A 486 2.19 6.65 27.73
CA LEU A 486 2.21 5.74 28.88
C LEU A 486 2.08 6.52 30.20
N ASN A 487 1.93 5.81 31.31
CA ASN A 487 2.10 6.36 32.66
C ASN A 487 3.52 6.07 33.17
N GLU A 488 3.89 6.63 34.32
CA GLU A 488 5.23 6.45 34.92
C GLU A 488 5.61 4.97 35.08
N LEU A 489 4.70 4.13 35.59
CA LEU A 489 4.91 2.69 35.67
C LEU A 489 5.16 2.05 34.29
N GLY A 490 4.43 2.52 33.28
CA GLY A 490 4.59 2.10 31.89
C GLY A 490 5.94 2.47 31.32
N ILE A 491 6.46 3.67 31.63
CA ILE A 491 7.81 4.13 31.24
C ILE A 491 8.90 3.31 31.95
N ALA A 492 8.77 3.08 33.25
CA ALA A 492 9.69 2.20 33.98
C ALA A 492 9.72 0.78 33.39
N LYS A 493 8.55 0.26 32.97
CA LYS A 493 8.46 -1.03 32.26
C LYS A 493 9.17 -0.98 30.90
N GLN A 494 9.12 0.13 30.17
CA GLN A 494 9.87 0.29 28.91
C GLN A 494 11.37 0.25 29.15
N LYS A 495 11.89 0.97 30.16
CA LYS A 495 13.30 0.94 30.54
C LYS A 495 13.78 -0.50 30.83
N ALA A 496 13.02 -1.25 31.62
CA ALA A 496 13.34 -2.65 31.93
C ALA A 496 13.32 -3.56 30.67
N ILE A 497 12.33 -3.39 29.78
CA ILE A 497 12.27 -4.14 28.51
C ILE A 497 13.48 -3.82 27.64
N LYS A 498 13.82 -2.53 27.49
CA LYS A 498 14.97 -2.08 26.68
C LYS A 498 16.27 -2.70 27.19
N MET A 499 16.56 -2.58 28.48
CA MET A 499 17.75 -3.18 29.11
C MET A 499 17.83 -4.69 28.88
N LEU A 500 16.69 -5.40 28.96
CA LEU A 500 16.64 -6.85 28.71
C LEU A 500 16.93 -7.18 27.24
N LYS A 501 16.41 -6.39 26.30
CA LYS A 501 16.64 -6.56 24.86
C LYS A 501 18.09 -6.29 24.50
N GLU A 502 18.68 -5.21 25.02
CA GLU A 502 20.09 -4.86 24.81
C GLU A 502 21.01 -5.94 25.38
N SER A 503 20.74 -6.43 26.59
CA SER A 503 21.50 -7.53 27.20
C SER A 503 21.44 -8.81 26.35
N ARG A 504 20.27 -9.10 25.77
CA ARG A 504 20.09 -10.25 24.86
C ARG A 504 20.84 -10.05 23.54
N ASP A 505 20.82 -8.85 23.01
CA ASP A 505 21.47 -8.53 21.74
C ASP A 505 23.00 -8.63 21.88
N ILE A 506 23.57 -8.14 23.00
CA ILE A 506 24.98 -8.33 23.37
C ILE A 506 25.33 -9.83 23.50
N TYR A 507 24.47 -10.61 24.15
CA TYR A 507 24.67 -12.06 24.30
C TYR A 507 24.71 -12.79 22.93
N ILE A 508 23.78 -12.47 22.04
CA ILE A 508 23.73 -13.06 20.69
C ILE A 508 24.98 -12.68 19.88
N GLU A 509 25.42 -11.43 19.98
CA GLU A 509 26.61 -10.95 19.29
C GLU A 509 27.88 -11.66 19.79
N LYS A 510 28.06 -11.76 21.13
CA LYS A 510 29.15 -12.55 21.74
C LYS A 510 29.16 -13.99 21.20
N ILE A 511 28.01 -14.66 21.14
CA ILE A 511 27.90 -16.03 20.61
C ILE A 511 28.34 -16.10 19.15
N GLN A 512 27.86 -15.19 18.31
CA GLN A 512 28.18 -15.19 16.88
C GLN A 512 29.67 -14.93 16.65
N THR A 513 30.26 -13.99 17.37
CA THR A 513 31.70 -13.69 17.29
C THR A 513 32.53 -14.90 17.69
N MET A 514 32.24 -15.52 18.84
CA MET A 514 32.94 -16.72 19.30
C MET A 514 32.83 -17.88 18.30
N LYS A 515 31.63 -18.14 17.76
CA LYS A 515 31.43 -19.20 16.75
C LYS A 515 32.20 -18.90 15.46
N ASN A 516 32.19 -17.64 14.99
CA ASN A 516 32.88 -17.24 13.78
C ASN A 516 34.40 -17.33 13.92
N GLU A 517 34.96 -16.93 15.06
CA GLU A 517 36.39 -17.05 15.36
C GLU A 517 36.84 -18.51 15.38
N ILE A 518 36.11 -19.37 16.09
CA ILE A 518 36.41 -20.81 16.15
C ILE A 518 36.27 -21.44 14.77
N PHE A 519 35.22 -21.11 14.02
CA PHE A 519 35.01 -21.64 12.67
C PHE A 519 36.13 -21.21 11.70
N LYS A 520 36.61 -19.95 11.80
CA LYS A 520 37.79 -19.49 11.05
C LYS A 520 39.03 -20.28 11.42
N LYS A 521 39.28 -20.48 12.73
CA LYS A 521 40.43 -21.26 13.22
C LYS A 521 40.38 -22.70 12.68
N ILE A 522 39.28 -23.42 12.87
CA ILE A 522 39.12 -24.82 12.42
C ILE A 522 39.35 -25.02 10.91
N ARG A 523 39.09 -23.99 10.09
CA ARG A 523 39.20 -24.05 8.63
C ARG A 523 40.62 -23.82 8.11
N ILE A 524 41.57 -23.43 8.97
CA ILE A 524 42.99 -23.28 8.61
C ILE A 524 43.57 -24.67 8.30
N LYS A 525 44.21 -24.83 7.14
CA LYS A 525 44.90 -26.07 6.75
C LYS A 525 46.05 -26.35 7.72
N GLY A 526 46.14 -27.56 8.25
CA GLY A 526 47.24 -28.01 9.12
C GLY A 526 46.92 -28.16 10.62
N ILE A 527 45.70 -27.83 11.07
CA ILE A 527 45.31 -28.04 12.48
C ILE A 527 45.07 -29.52 12.79
N GLU A 528 45.70 -30.00 13.85
CA GLU A 528 45.55 -31.36 14.38
C GLU A 528 44.15 -31.64 14.92
N ILE A 529 43.76 -32.93 14.93
CA ILE A 529 42.44 -33.37 15.39
C ILE A 529 42.20 -33.03 16.87
N GLU A 530 43.24 -33.16 17.70
CA GLU A 530 43.14 -32.91 19.14
C GLU A 530 43.00 -31.41 19.45
N GLU A 531 43.68 -30.56 18.68
CA GLU A 531 43.55 -29.11 18.76
C GLU A 531 42.13 -28.63 18.35
N LYS A 532 41.50 -29.28 17.35
CA LYS A 532 40.09 -29.05 17.00
C LYS A 532 39.13 -29.44 18.13
N LYS A 533 39.37 -30.56 18.82
CA LYS A 533 38.57 -30.95 20.00
C LYS A 533 38.70 -29.93 21.10
N GLN A 534 39.92 -29.47 21.40
CA GLN A 534 40.17 -28.48 22.45
C GLN A 534 39.49 -27.14 22.15
N LEU A 535 39.54 -26.68 20.90
CA LEU A 535 38.82 -25.48 20.46
C LEU A 535 37.30 -25.61 20.64
N ASN A 536 36.72 -26.77 20.33
CA ASN A 536 35.29 -27.01 20.52
C ASN A 536 34.89 -27.10 22.00
N LEU A 537 35.74 -27.68 22.86
CA LEU A 537 35.56 -27.71 24.32
C LEU A 537 35.57 -26.29 24.91
N ASN A 538 36.58 -25.50 24.58
CA ASN A 538 36.68 -24.10 25.00
C ASN A 538 35.50 -23.25 24.51
N LEU A 539 35.03 -23.47 23.28
CA LEU A 539 33.82 -22.82 22.76
C LEU A 539 32.61 -23.17 23.62
N LYS A 540 32.42 -24.45 23.98
CA LYS A 540 31.30 -24.89 24.81
C LYS A 540 31.30 -24.24 26.18
N GLU A 541 32.47 -24.13 26.83
CA GLU A 541 32.61 -23.46 28.12
C GLU A 541 32.33 -21.95 28.03
N ASN A 542 32.91 -21.27 27.04
CA ASN A 542 32.70 -19.83 26.85
C ASN A 542 31.24 -19.48 26.51
N LEU A 543 30.55 -20.36 25.76
CA LEU A 543 29.11 -20.25 25.51
C LEU A 543 28.29 -20.43 26.79
N LYS A 544 28.70 -21.35 27.68
CA LYS A 544 28.05 -21.56 28.98
C LYS A 544 28.22 -20.33 29.88
N LYS A 545 29.43 -19.80 30.01
CA LYS A 545 29.73 -18.58 30.78
C LYS A 545 28.93 -17.38 30.28
N SER A 546 28.91 -17.16 28.97
CA SER A 546 28.12 -16.07 28.37
C SER A 546 26.62 -16.21 28.64
N LYS A 547 26.10 -17.44 28.71
CA LYS A 547 24.69 -17.71 29.06
C LYS A 547 24.40 -17.37 30.52
N GLU A 548 25.31 -17.73 31.43
CA GLU A 548 25.20 -17.41 32.86
C GLU A 548 25.22 -15.90 33.10
N GLU A 549 26.13 -15.16 32.45
CA GLU A 549 26.17 -13.68 32.49
C GLU A 549 24.84 -13.06 32.06
N PHE A 550 24.26 -13.54 30.94
CA PHE A 550 22.97 -13.05 30.45
C PHE A 550 21.83 -13.36 31.44
N LEU A 551 21.81 -14.56 32.03
CA LEU A 551 20.78 -14.95 33.01
C LEU A 551 20.87 -14.11 34.28
N ALA A 552 22.08 -13.84 34.79
CA ALA A 552 22.28 -12.96 35.94
C ALA A 552 21.75 -11.55 35.67
N LYS A 553 22.09 -10.97 34.51
CA LYS A 553 21.59 -9.63 34.11
C LYS A 553 20.07 -9.59 33.98
N LYS A 554 19.47 -10.66 33.44
CA LYS A 554 18.00 -10.78 33.34
C LYS A 554 17.31 -10.79 34.71
N ILE A 555 17.91 -11.45 35.72
CA ILE A 555 17.38 -11.49 37.09
C ILE A 555 17.46 -10.10 37.71
N GLU A 556 18.63 -9.44 37.62
CA GLU A 556 18.87 -8.09 38.14
C GLU A 556 17.83 -7.08 37.60
N ILE A 557 17.60 -7.07 36.28
CA ILE A 557 16.61 -6.19 35.64
C ILE A 557 15.19 -6.48 36.15
N SER A 558 14.84 -7.75 36.33
CA SER A 558 13.52 -8.18 36.82
C SER A 558 13.28 -7.72 38.25
N GLU A 559 14.28 -7.87 39.13
CA GLU A 559 14.20 -7.46 40.54
C GLU A 559 14.13 -5.94 40.69
N SER A 560 14.96 -5.21 39.94
CA SER A 560 14.92 -3.74 39.89
C SER A 560 13.53 -3.23 39.51
N PHE A 561 12.91 -3.80 38.46
CA PHE A 561 11.56 -3.41 38.05
C PHE A 561 10.49 -3.80 39.09
N LYS A 562 10.60 -4.97 39.73
CA LYS A 562 9.68 -5.38 40.81
C LYS A 562 9.75 -4.43 42.00
N SER A 563 10.96 -4.02 42.40
CA SER A 563 11.19 -3.05 43.48
C SER A 563 10.52 -1.71 43.15
N PHE A 564 10.78 -1.17 41.96
CA PHE A 564 10.15 0.06 41.47
C PHE A 564 8.62 -0.04 41.48
N LYS A 565 8.05 -1.13 40.96
CA LYS A 565 6.59 -1.35 40.93
C LYS A 565 5.99 -1.36 42.34
N LYS A 566 6.67 -1.98 43.31
CA LYS A 566 6.23 -2.02 44.71
C LYS A 566 6.20 -0.61 45.31
N GLN A 567 7.26 0.17 45.11
CA GLN A 567 7.35 1.56 45.59
C GLN A 567 6.31 2.47 44.93
N PHE A 568 6.11 2.34 43.61
CA PHE A 568 5.08 3.07 42.88
C PHE A 568 3.66 2.81 43.43
N ASN A 569 3.33 1.55 43.71
CA ASN A 569 2.04 1.18 44.28
C ASN A 569 1.85 1.70 45.72
N LEU A 570 2.92 1.71 46.53
CA LEU A 570 2.90 2.29 47.89
C LEU A 570 2.64 3.80 47.84
N ASN A 571 3.36 4.53 46.99
CA ASN A 571 3.19 5.97 46.83
C ASN A 571 1.78 6.32 46.37
N LYS A 572 1.22 5.56 45.42
CA LYS A 572 -0.16 5.74 44.95
C LYS A 572 -1.19 5.48 46.06
N LYS A 573 -0.95 4.49 46.92
CA LYS A 573 -1.85 4.20 48.07
C LYS A 573 -1.80 5.31 49.12
N ASN A 574 -0.61 5.87 49.35
CA ASN A 574 -0.41 6.96 50.31
C ASN A 574 -1.01 8.29 49.81
N SER A 575 -0.93 8.58 48.50
CA SER A 575 -1.55 9.78 47.93
C SER A 575 -3.09 9.73 47.94
N ILE A 576 -3.69 8.55 47.77
CA ILE A 576 -5.15 8.39 47.90
C ILE A 576 -5.57 8.61 49.37
N LYS A 577 -4.82 8.05 50.33
CA LYS A 577 -5.09 8.25 51.77
C LYS A 577 -4.96 9.70 52.22
N SER A 578 -4.04 10.49 51.65
CA SER A 578 -3.88 11.91 52.00
C SER A 578 -4.96 12.82 51.42
N ILE A 579 -5.61 12.40 50.32
CA ILE A 579 -6.77 13.09 49.75
C ILE A 579 -8.02 12.84 50.60
N ASP A 580 -8.24 11.59 51.05
CA ASP A 580 -9.34 11.22 51.95
C ASP A 580 -9.23 11.90 53.34
N THR A 581 -8.02 12.11 53.86
CA THR A 581 -7.83 12.80 55.15
C THR A 581 -7.96 14.32 55.05
N LYS A 582 -7.74 14.92 53.88
CA LYS A 582 -8.04 16.34 53.64
C LYS A 582 -9.55 16.56 53.49
N SER A 583 -10.26 15.71 52.74
CA SER A 583 -11.72 15.85 52.59
C SER A 583 -12.49 15.63 53.91
N LYS A 584 -11.97 14.77 54.81
CA LYS A 584 -12.50 14.60 56.18
C LYS A 584 -12.11 15.69 57.19
N ARG A 585 -11.23 16.63 56.82
CA ARG A 585 -10.87 17.79 57.65
C ARG A 585 -11.54 19.08 57.17
N GLU A 586 -12.14 19.06 55.98
CA GLU A 586 -12.88 20.19 55.38
C GLU A 586 -14.41 20.02 55.46
N ASN A 587 -14.89 18.88 55.99
CA ASN A 587 -16.24 18.68 56.50
C ASN A 587 -16.17 18.56 58.03
#